data_AF-A0A9W7DUQ4-F1
#
_entry.id   AF-A0A9W7DUQ4-F1
#
_cell.length_a   1.000
_cell.length_b   1.000
_cell.length_c   1.000
_cell.angle_alpha   90.00
_cell.angle_beta   90.00
_cell.angle_gamma   90.00
#
_symmetry.space_group_name_H-M   'P 1'
#
loop_
_entity.id
_entity.type
_entity.pdbx_description
1 polymer ?
#
loop_
_entity_poly.entity_id
_entity_poly.type
_entity_poly.pdbx_seq_one_letter_code
_entity_poly.pdbx_strand_id
1 'polypeptide(L)'
;MFTHDPLSLADECWKCGLSKSQCLRLFRCKNCKVAKYCGKACQVSDWKEKHNLVCEQLRARRSAKKRLKKSQKDAEKENENENEKSTTQEEQEVYRPPFSVEDVMKQVFQGEPWSDNFISGKPFTVVFSSEPGVPHTIVQDEGGDTTDLHKEVERQQGADEEVAKEVAKEVASAKGHDVKVDKPATAQEVHEEEKDADKENENENEKSTEPTLGVRKEMKLCGHFCCPSSLKDCCSCSDLRPVEDGYDNYVDGEGLCKTAARDAYYCGVCNTKKDSKKSKGQRKKKDKKSKKINTVETLRKQKAEKNKAAKKKVERGIAVRTR
;
A
#
# COMPACT_ATOMS: atom_id res chain seq x y z
N MET A 1 -34.96 27.05 -15.21
CA MET A 1 -33.97 26.94 -14.12
C MET A 1 -33.19 25.66 -14.35
N PHE A 2 -31.92 25.75 -14.74
CA PHE A 2 -31.10 24.57 -15.06
C PHE A 2 -30.52 24.00 -13.77
N THR A 3 -31.07 22.88 -13.29
CA THR A 3 -30.50 22.10 -12.20
C THR A 3 -29.29 21.35 -12.74
N HIS A 4 -28.10 21.93 -12.58
CA HIS A 4 -26.86 21.22 -12.87
C HIS A 4 -26.74 20.05 -11.89
N ASP A 5 -26.56 18.86 -12.44
CA ASP A 5 -26.33 17.62 -11.71
C ASP A 5 -25.10 17.79 -10.77
N PRO A 6 -25.26 17.69 -9.43
CA PRO A 6 -24.20 17.99 -8.46
C PRO A 6 -22.98 17.08 -8.58
N LEU A 7 -23.05 16.02 -9.38
CA LEU A 7 -21.95 15.10 -9.64
C LEU A 7 -21.07 15.49 -10.84
N SER A 8 -21.49 16.45 -11.67
CA SER A 8 -20.76 16.86 -12.90
C SER A 8 -19.79 18.04 -12.71
N LEU A 9 -19.88 18.79 -11.60
CA LEU A 9 -19.04 19.95 -11.30
C LEU A 9 -17.55 19.61 -11.00
N ALA A 10 -17.16 18.33 -11.08
CA ALA A 10 -15.84 17.89 -10.67
C ALA A 10 -14.71 18.33 -11.62
N ASP A 11 -15.00 18.77 -12.84
CA ASP A 11 -14.01 19.05 -13.89
C ASP A 11 -13.93 20.53 -14.32
N GLU A 12 -14.14 21.43 -13.37
CA GLU A 12 -14.00 22.88 -13.58
C GLU A 12 -12.81 23.47 -12.83
N CYS A 13 -12.27 24.57 -13.36
CA CYS A 13 -11.30 25.37 -12.65
C CYS A 13 -11.94 26.04 -11.44
N TRP A 14 -11.43 25.76 -10.24
CA TRP A 14 -11.95 26.32 -8.98
C TRP A 14 -11.95 27.86 -8.90
N LYS A 15 -11.13 28.53 -9.71
CA LYS A 15 -11.03 29.99 -9.74
C LYS A 15 -11.91 30.64 -10.79
N CYS A 16 -11.78 30.21 -12.06
CA CYS A 16 -12.44 30.86 -13.19
C CYS A 16 -13.65 30.09 -13.74
N GLY A 17 -13.99 28.92 -13.18
CA GLY A 17 -15.11 28.09 -13.62
C GLY A 17 -14.94 27.41 -14.98
N LEU A 18 -13.83 27.65 -15.69
CA LEU A 18 -13.59 27.02 -17.00
C LEU A 18 -13.55 25.50 -16.86
N SER A 19 -14.48 24.83 -17.53
CA SER A 19 -14.54 23.38 -17.63
C SER A 19 -13.37 22.83 -18.45
N LYS A 20 -13.03 21.57 -18.19
CA LYS A 20 -12.00 20.84 -18.95
C LYS A 20 -12.47 20.68 -20.41
N SER A 21 -11.85 21.40 -21.33
CA SER A 21 -12.00 21.17 -22.78
C SER A 21 -10.92 20.23 -23.30
N GLN A 22 -11.08 19.72 -24.53
CA GLN A 22 -10.07 18.85 -25.17
C GLN A 22 -8.67 19.50 -25.22
N CYS A 23 -8.60 20.83 -25.27
CA CYS A 23 -7.35 21.57 -25.31
C CYS A 23 -6.89 22.07 -23.93
N LEU A 24 -7.75 22.08 -22.91
CA LEU A 24 -7.47 22.66 -21.61
C LEU A 24 -7.32 21.60 -20.53
N ARG A 25 -6.06 21.21 -20.28
CA ARG A 25 -5.73 20.29 -19.18
C ARG A 25 -5.75 21.01 -17.84
N LEU A 26 -6.67 20.61 -16.95
CA LEU A 26 -6.70 21.11 -15.58
C LEU A 26 -5.61 20.47 -14.70
N PHE A 27 -4.86 21.29 -13.99
CA PHE A 27 -3.82 20.91 -13.03
C PHE A 27 -4.41 20.79 -11.63
N ARG A 28 -4.13 19.67 -10.95
CA ARG A 28 -4.55 19.46 -9.55
C ARG A 28 -3.58 20.12 -8.57
N CYS A 29 -4.10 20.70 -7.49
CA CYS A 29 -3.27 21.18 -6.39
C CYS A 29 -2.39 20.05 -5.85
N LYS A 30 -1.08 20.27 -5.72
CA LYS A 30 -0.13 19.24 -5.29
C LYS A 30 -0.37 18.76 -3.85
N ASN A 31 -0.92 19.63 -3.00
CA ASN A 31 -1.12 19.37 -1.58
C ASN A 31 -2.42 18.58 -1.33
N CYS A 32 -3.59 19.18 -1.56
CA CYS A 32 -4.87 18.50 -1.31
C CYS A 32 -5.25 17.49 -2.40
N LYS A 33 -4.84 17.72 -3.65
CA LYS A 33 -5.23 16.95 -4.86
C LYS A 33 -6.72 16.95 -5.20
N VAL A 34 -7.50 17.84 -4.58
CA VAL A 34 -8.94 18.00 -4.81
C VAL A 34 -9.19 19.15 -5.79
N ALA A 35 -8.69 20.34 -5.47
CA ALA A 35 -8.84 21.52 -6.32
C ALA A 35 -8.11 21.37 -7.67
N LYS A 36 -8.75 21.85 -8.74
CA LYS A 36 -8.28 21.83 -10.13
C LYS A 36 -8.21 23.24 -10.69
N TYR A 37 -7.19 23.52 -11.50
CA TYR A 37 -6.95 24.84 -12.08
C TYR A 37 -6.53 24.75 -13.55
N CYS A 38 -6.98 25.67 -14.38
CA CYS A 38 -6.54 25.75 -15.78
C CYS A 38 -5.05 26.14 -15.92
N GLY A 39 -4.47 26.76 -14.90
CA GLY A 39 -3.06 27.13 -14.89
C GLY A 39 -2.58 27.69 -13.55
N LYS A 40 -1.29 28.01 -13.48
CA LYS A 40 -0.64 28.51 -12.26
C LYS A 40 -1.19 29.87 -11.81
N ALA A 41 -1.60 30.73 -12.75
CA ALA A 41 -2.18 32.04 -12.43
C ALA A 41 -3.47 31.90 -11.60
N CYS A 42 -4.41 31.07 -12.07
CA CYS A 42 -5.64 30.77 -11.34
C CYS A 42 -5.37 30.12 -9.98
N GLN A 43 -4.40 29.19 -9.91
CA GLN A 43 -4.01 28.57 -8.65
C GLN A 43 -3.47 29.57 -7.63
N VAL A 44 -2.60 30.50 -8.05
CA VAL A 44 -2.01 31.50 -7.14
C VAL A 44 -3.04 32.53 -6.69
N SER A 45 -3.96 32.94 -7.56
CA SER A 45 -5.05 33.84 -7.19
C SER A 45 -5.97 33.21 -6.15
N ASP A 46 -6.45 31.99 -6.41
CA ASP A 46 -7.34 31.28 -5.48
C ASP A 46 -6.63 30.92 -4.16
N TRP A 47 -5.32 30.68 -4.20
CA TRP A 47 -4.50 30.47 -3.00
C TRP A 47 -4.53 31.66 -2.05
N LYS A 48 -4.45 32.87 -2.57
CA LYS A 48 -4.47 34.10 -1.76
C LYS A 48 -5.84 34.41 -1.19
N GLU A 49 -6.91 34.01 -1.89
CA GLU A 49 -8.28 34.35 -1.50
C GLU A 49 -8.86 33.38 -0.47
N LYS A 50 -8.82 32.06 -0.76
CA LYS A 50 -9.54 31.08 0.07
C LYS A 50 -8.94 29.67 0.08
N HIS A 51 -8.21 29.29 -0.97
CA HIS A 51 -7.79 27.89 -1.10
C HIS A 51 -6.78 27.47 -0.03
N ASN A 52 -5.99 28.37 0.55
CA ASN A 52 -5.05 28.02 1.62
C ASN A 52 -5.74 27.32 2.81
N LEU A 53 -6.85 27.89 3.31
CA LEU A 53 -7.62 27.36 4.43
C LEU A 53 -8.29 26.03 4.06
N VAL A 54 -8.95 25.99 2.90
CA VAL A 54 -9.65 24.80 2.41
C VAL A 54 -8.66 23.66 2.10
N CYS A 55 -7.48 23.99 1.59
CA CYS A 55 -6.44 23.01 1.26
C CYS A 55 -5.93 22.28 2.51
N GLU A 56 -5.77 23.00 3.62
CA GLU A 56 -5.38 22.41 4.90
C GLU A 56 -6.46 21.47 5.45
N GLN A 57 -7.72 21.90 5.47
CA GLN A 57 -8.84 21.06 5.91
C GLN A 57 -8.96 19.77 5.07
N LEU A 58 -8.86 19.89 3.74
CA LEU A 58 -8.91 18.74 2.84
C LEU A 58 -7.71 17.80 3.02
N ARG A 59 -6.53 18.36 3.32
CA ARG A 59 -5.34 17.56 3.63
C ARG A 59 -5.55 16.78 4.93
N ALA A 60 -6.04 17.43 5.99
CA ALA A 60 -6.34 16.82 7.28
C ALA A 60 -7.36 15.68 7.15
N ARG A 61 -8.48 15.93 6.46
CA ARG A 61 -9.54 14.93 6.19
C ARG A 61 -8.98 13.72 5.42
N ARG A 62 -8.12 13.95 4.44
CA ARG A 62 -7.49 12.86 3.68
C ARG A 62 -6.53 12.04 4.54
N SER A 63 -5.74 12.67 5.40
CA SER A 63 -4.89 11.91 6.35
C SER A 63 -5.71 11.13 7.36
N ALA A 64 -6.82 11.69 7.86
CA ALA A 64 -7.74 10.99 8.75
C ALA A 64 -8.35 9.77 8.07
N LYS A 65 -8.89 9.92 6.84
CA LYS A 65 -9.45 8.80 6.06
C LYS A 65 -8.42 7.69 5.78
N LYS A 66 -7.15 8.06 5.58
CA LYS A 66 -6.06 7.06 5.44
C LYS A 66 -5.78 6.31 6.74
N ARG A 67 -5.78 7.00 7.87
CA ARG A 67 -5.59 6.37 9.19
C ARG A 67 -6.75 5.42 9.51
N LEU A 68 -7.98 5.84 9.24
CA LEU A 68 -9.17 5.00 9.42
C LEU A 68 -9.12 3.75 8.54
N LYS A 69 -8.78 3.89 7.26
CA LYS A 69 -8.63 2.72 6.37
C LYS A 69 -7.51 1.79 6.81
N LYS A 70 -6.43 2.33 7.38
CA LYS A 70 -5.34 1.51 7.92
C LYS A 70 -5.81 0.75 9.16
N SER A 71 -6.43 1.41 10.13
CA SER A 71 -6.95 0.74 11.33
C SER A 71 -8.02 -0.31 11.02
N GLN A 72 -8.88 -0.05 10.02
CA GLN A 72 -9.85 -1.06 9.55
C GLN A 72 -9.15 -2.30 8.98
N LYS A 73 -8.11 -2.12 8.17
CA LYS A 73 -7.34 -3.24 7.60
C LYS A 73 -6.55 -3.99 8.67
N ASP A 74 -6.02 -3.29 9.66
CA ASP A 74 -5.30 -3.90 10.77
C ASP A 74 -6.25 -4.74 11.64
N ALA A 75 -7.47 -4.24 11.93
CA ALA A 75 -8.51 -4.99 12.65
C ALA A 75 -9.04 -6.20 11.86
N GLU A 76 -9.20 -6.07 10.53
CA GLU A 76 -9.60 -7.19 9.65
C GLU A 76 -8.58 -8.33 9.71
N LYS A 77 -7.28 -8.01 9.70
CA LYS A 77 -6.20 -9.00 9.86
C LYS A 77 -6.15 -9.64 11.24
N GLU A 78 -6.45 -8.89 12.30
CA GLU A 78 -6.52 -9.45 13.65
C GLU A 78 -7.67 -10.47 13.75
N ASN A 79 -8.83 -10.16 13.18
CA ASN A 79 -9.97 -11.08 13.12
C ASN A 79 -9.69 -12.34 12.26
N GLU A 80 -9.02 -12.20 11.12
CA GLU A 80 -8.60 -13.34 10.29
C GLU A 80 -7.69 -14.30 11.08
N ASN A 81 -6.74 -13.76 11.85
CA ASN A 81 -5.83 -14.55 12.67
C ASN A 81 -6.53 -15.24 13.87
N GLU A 82 -7.52 -14.59 14.49
CA GLU A 82 -8.33 -15.23 15.54
C GLU A 82 -9.19 -16.39 15.00
N ASN A 83 -9.74 -16.24 13.79
CA ASN A 83 -10.55 -17.28 13.15
C ASN A 83 -9.71 -18.52 12.74
N GLU A 84 -8.50 -18.32 12.22
CA GLU A 84 -7.55 -19.42 11.94
C GLU A 84 -7.17 -20.17 13.23
N LYS A 85 -6.97 -19.44 14.34
CA LYS A 85 -6.65 -20.06 15.63
C LYS A 85 -7.82 -20.86 16.21
N SER A 86 -9.06 -20.38 16.08
CA SER A 86 -10.25 -21.09 16.55
C SER A 86 -10.52 -22.37 15.76
N THR A 87 -10.34 -22.34 14.44
CA THR A 87 -10.54 -23.51 13.56
C THR A 87 -9.57 -24.65 13.94
N THR A 88 -8.34 -24.32 14.35
CA THR A 88 -7.34 -25.33 14.71
C THR A 88 -7.65 -26.03 16.04
N GLN A 89 -8.37 -25.39 16.97
CA GLN A 89 -8.73 -26.02 18.26
C GLN A 89 -9.91 -26.99 18.15
N GLU A 90 -10.92 -26.66 17.34
CA GLU A 90 -12.09 -27.52 17.16
C GLU A 90 -11.77 -28.76 16.33
N GLU A 91 -10.91 -28.65 15.32
CA GLU A 91 -10.46 -29.80 14.52
C GLU A 91 -9.57 -30.76 15.33
N GLN A 92 -8.88 -30.27 16.37
CA GLN A 92 -8.09 -31.10 17.28
C GLN A 92 -8.95 -31.88 18.29
N GLU A 93 -10.19 -31.46 18.56
CA GLU A 93 -11.11 -32.18 19.44
C GLU A 93 -11.90 -33.28 18.71
N VAL A 94 -12.14 -33.13 17.41
CA VAL A 94 -12.89 -34.12 16.61
C VAL A 94 -12.01 -35.31 16.17
N TYR A 95 -10.71 -35.11 15.98
CA TYR A 95 -9.77 -36.21 15.72
C TYR A 95 -9.10 -36.68 17.02
N ARG A 96 -9.88 -37.29 17.91
CA ARG A 96 -9.31 -38.19 18.93
C ARG A 96 -9.17 -39.57 18.28
N PRO A 97 -7.99 -39.95 17.77
CA PRO A 97 -7.82 -41.30 17.22
C PRO A 97 -8.25 -42.30 18.32
N PRO A 98 -9.08 -43.31 17.99
CA PRO A 98 -9.62 -44.24 18.98
C PRO A 98 -8.55 -45.13 19.64
N PHE A 99 -7.29 -44.97 19.24
CA PHE A 99 -6.15 -45.69 19.77
C PHE A 99 -5.08 -44.68 20.19
N SER A 100 -4.53 -44.88 21.39
CA SER A 100 -3.37 -44.11 21.84
C SER A 100 -2.22 -44.30 20.84
N VAL A 101 -1.45 -43.25 20.57
CA VAL A 101 -0.21 -43.34 19.77
C VAL A 101 0.73 -44.40 20.37
N GLU A 102 0.66 -44.61 21.69
CA GLU A 102 1.42 -45.65 22.39
C GLU A 102 0.90 -47.06 22.08
N ASP A 103 -0.40 -47.23 21.83
CA ASP A 103 -0.98 -48.52 21.44
C ASP A 103 -0.59 -48.89 20.00
N VAL A 104 -0.62 -47.91 19.09
CA VAL A 104 -0.15 -48.09 17.71
C VAL A 104 1.34 -48.41 17.68
N MET A 105 2.17 -47.71 18.46
CA MET A 105 3.61 -48.01 18.54
C MET A 105 3.89 -49.39 19.16
N LYS A 106 3.14 -49.80 20.19
CA LYS A 106 3.30 -51.15 20.77
C LYS A 106 2.92 -52.24 19.78
N GLN A 107 1.92 -52.01 18.93
CA GLN A 107 1.50 -52.99 17.92
C GLN A 107 2.53 -53.13 16.78
N VAL A 108 3.22 -52.05 16.41
CA VAL A 108 4.34 -52.09 15.45
C VAL A 108 5.55 -52.82 16.01
N PHE A 109 5.81 -52.72 17.33
CA PHE A 109 6.98 -53.34 17.96
C PHE A 109 6.77 -54.78 18.46
N GLN A 110 5.54 -55.30 18.46
CA GLN A 110 5.25 -56.71 18.81
C GLN A 110 5.00 -57.60 17.60
N GLY A 111 5.15 -57.08 16.38
CA GLY A 111 5.05 -57.83 15.13
C GLY A 111 6.33 -58.58 14.81
N GLU A 112 6.17 -59.90 14.72
CA GLU A 112 7.07 -60.96 14.28
C GLU A 112 8.17 -60.58 13.26
N PRO A 113 9.33 -61.26 13.28
CA PRO A 113 10.44 -60.99 12.37
C PRO A 113 9.97 -60.98 10.92
N TRP A 114 10.14 -59.83 10.26
CA TRP A 114 9.93 -59.68 8.83
C TRP A 114 10.87 -60.62 8.11
N SER A 115 10.36 -61.78 7.72
CA SER A 115 11.08 -62.72 6.86
C SER A 115 11.21 -62.11 5.47
N ASP A 116 12.44 -61.70 5.14
CA ASP A 116 13.21 -61.87 3.88
C ASP A 116 12.51 -61.93 2.50
N ASN A 117 11.31 -61.39 2.32
CA ASN A 117 10.63 -61.38 1.01
C ASN A 117 10.72 -60.05 0.24
N PHE A 118 11.62 -59.14 0.63
CA PHE A 118 11.79 -57.85 -0.05
C PHE A 118 13.02 -57.80 -0.97
N ILE A 119 13.25 -58.85 -1.78
CA ILE A 119 14.10 -58.76 -2.98
C ILE A 119 13.43 -59.53 -4.12
N SER A 120 12.38 -58.96 -4.70
CA SER A 120 12.11 -59.19 -6.13
C SER A 120 11.56 -57.91 -6.75
N GLY A 121 12.40 -57.27 -7.56
CA GLY A 121 12.14 -55.98 -8.19
C GLY A 121 11.02 -56.05 -9.21
N LYS A 122 9.77 -55.93 -8.75
CA LYS A 122 8.64 -55.60 -9.62
C LYS A 122 8.43 -54.09 -9.58
N PRO A 123 8.56 -53.37 -10.71
CA PRO A 123 8.23 -51.96 -10.76
C PRO A 123 6.74 -51.79 -10.44
N PHE A 124 6.45 -51.00 -9.41
CA PHE A 124 5.10 -50.59 -9.07
C PHE A 124 4.64 -49.57 -10.12
N THR A 125 3.90 -50.02 -11.13
CA THR A 125 3.22 -49.13 -12.07
C THR A 125 2.04 -48.48 -11.37
N VAL A 126 2.22 -47.22 -10.98
CA VAL A 126 1.12 -46.34 -10.58
C VAL A 126 0.27 -46.07 -11.80
N VAL A 127 -0.87 -46.76 -11.91
CA VAL A 127 -1.88 -46.47 -12.94
C VAL A 127 -2.69 -45.28 -12.46
N PHE A 128 -2.43 -44.10 -13.02
CA PHE A 128 -3.31 -42.94 -12.88
C PHE A 128 -4.57 -43.19 -13.72
N SER A 129 -5.64 -43.68 -13.09
CA SER A 129 -6.97 -43.66 -13.67
C SER A 129 -7.39 -42.21 -13.88
N SER A 130 -7.41 -41.80 -15.15
CA SER A 130 -8.01 -40.53 -15.57
C SER A 130 -9.51 -40.77 -15.67
N GLU A 131 -10.28 -40.34 -14.68
CA GLU A 131 -11.74 -40.33 -14.78
C GLU A 131 -12.18 -39.20 -15.72
N PRO A 132 -12.93 -39.50 -16.81
CA PRO A 132 -13.57 -38.48 -17.62
C PRO A 132 -14.98 -38.22 -17.06
N GLY A 133 -15.27 -36.96 -16.76
CA GLY A 133 -16.66 -36.48 -16.69
C GLY A 133 -17.03 -35.79 -15.39
N VAL A 134 -16.62 -34.52 -15.25
CA VAL A 134 -17.34 -33.58 -14.41
C VAL A 134 -18.36 -32.87 -15.30
N PRO A 135 -19.68 -33.09 -15.13
CA PRO A 135 -20.67 -32.31 -15.86
C PRO A 135 -20.63 -30.86 -15.38
N HIS A 136 -20.43 -29.93 -16.32
CA HIS A 136 -20.67 -28.51 -16.10
C HIS A 136 -22.17 -28.30 -15.83
N THR A 137 -22.54 -28.13 -14.57
CA THR A 137 -23.83 -27.54 -14.19
C THR A 137 -23.80 -26.06 -14.59
N ILE A 138 -24.52 -25.74 -15.65
CA ILE A 138 -24.90 -24.36 -15.98
C ILE A 138 -25.91 -23.95 -14.92
N VAL A 139 -25.46 -23.17 -13.94
CA VAL A 139 -26.34 -22.47 -13.00
C VAL A 139 -27.03 -21.38 -13.79
N GLN A 140 -28.34 -21.53 -14.00
CA GLN A 140 -29.19 -20.45 -14.47
C GLN A 140 -29.37 -19.49 -13.29
N ASP A 141 -28.78 -18.30 -13.40
CA ASP A 141 -29.02 -17.20 -12.46
C ASP A 141 -30.49 -16.76 -12.58
N GLU A 142 -31.30 -17.15 -11.60
CA GLU A 142 -32.63 -16.61 -11.44
C GLU A 142 -32.52 -15.16 -10.94
N GLY A 143 -33.04 -14.22 -11.74
CA GLY A 143 -33.01 -12.80 -11.46
C GLY A 143 -33.71 -12.47 -10.14
N GLY A 144 -32.91 -12.28 -9.09
CA GLY A 144 -33.35 -11.72 -7.82
C GLY A 144 -33.80 -10.27 -7.99
N ASP A 145 -35.06 -10.03 -7.65
CA ASP A 145 -35.71 -8.73 -7.57
C ASP A 145 -34.96 -7.82 -6.58
N THR A 146 -34.37 -6.74 -7.07
CA THR A 146 -33.52 -5.82 -6.28
C THR A 146 -34.31 -4.69 -5.61
N THR A 147 -35.65 -4.73 -5.64
CA THR A 147 -36.49 -3.64 -5.14
C THR A 147 -36.53 -3.50 -3.62
N ASP A 148 -36.10 -4.50 -2.84
CA ASP A 148 -36.12 -4.44 -1.37
C ASP A 148 -34.86 -3.83 -0.73
N LEU A 149 -33.74 -3.70 -1.45
CA LEU A 149 -32.50 -3.12 -0.88
C LEU A 149 -32.55 -1.59 -0.74
N HIS A 150 -33.45 -0.91 -1.44
CA HIS A 150 -33.57 0.55 -1.34
C HIS A 150 -34.25 1.02 -0.04
N LYS A 151 -35.11 0.21 0.58
CA LYS A 151 -35.78 0.58 1.84
C LYS A 151 -34.89 0.45 3.08
N GLU A 152 -33.92 -0.45 3.06
CA GLU A 152 -32.98 -0.63 4.19
C GLU A 152 -32.01 0.56 4.32
N VAL A 153 -31.59 1.15 3.19
CA VAL A 153 -30.66 2.29 3.17
C VAL A 153 -31.30 3.58 3.70
N GLU A 154 -32.58 3.83 3.43
CA GLU A 154 -33.29 4.99 4.00
C GLU A 154 -33.46 4.90 5.52
N ARG A 155 -33.55 3.67 6.08
CA ARG A 155 -33.64 3.46 7.53
C ARG A 155 -32.34 3.78 8.26
N GLN A 156 -31.19 3.52 7.62
CA GLN A 156 -29.87 3.81 8.19
C GLN A 156 -29.52 5.31 8.14
N GLN A 157 -30.01 6.06 7.16
CA GLN A 157 -29.74 7.51 7.08
C GLN A 157 -30.49 8.33 8.14
N GLY A 158 -31.62 7.84 8.66
CA GLY A 158 -32.36 8.51 9.73
C GLY A 158 -31.69 8.42 11.11
N ALA A 159 -30.97 7.34 11.40
CA ALA A 159 -30.33 7.13 12.71
C ALA A 159 -29.11 8.04 12.92
N ASP A 160 -28.35 8.32 11.86
CA ASP A 160 -27.14 9.16 11.94
C ASP A 160 -27.47 10.64 12.20
N GLU A 161 -28.64 11.13 11.78
CA GLU A 161 -29.04 12.53 12.00
C GLU A 161 -29.49 12.78 13.45
N GLU A 162 -30.07 11.78 14.12
CA GLU A 162 -30.50 11.89 15.52
C GLU A 162 -29.29 11.90 16.48
N VAL A 163 -28.31 11.02 16.24
CA VAL A 163 -27.05 10.98 17.01
C VAL A 163 -26.26 12.28 16.84
N ALA A 164 -26.24 12.88 15.64
CA ALA A 164 -25.58 14.16 15.40
C ALA A 164 -26.22 15.33 16.17
N LYS A 165 -27.55 15.32 16.35
CA LYS A 165 -28.28 16.33 17.14
C LYS A 165 -28.01 16.19 18.63
N GLU A 166 -27.84 14.98 19.14
CA GLU A 166 -27.53 14.75 20.56
C GLU A 166 -26.10 15.21 20.92
N VAL A 167 -25.11 14.86 20.08
CA VAL A 167 -23.70 15.28 20.28
C VAL A 167 -23.56 16.80 20.22
N ALA A 168 -24.31 17.48 19.35
CA ALA A 168 -24.29 18.95 19.28
C ALA A 168 -24.84 19.61 20.57
N LYS A 169 -25.77 18.96 21.26
CA LYS A 169 -26.38 19.45 22.51
C LYS A 169 -25.41 19.32 23.69
N GLU A 170 -24.63 18.25 23.76
CA GLU A 170 -23.58 18.08 24.77
C GLU A 170 -22.45 19.10 24.61
N VAL A 171 -21.98 19.34 23.38
CA VAL A 171 -20.87 20.28 23.12
C VAL A 171 -21.26 21.74 23.43
N ALA A 172 -22.54 22.08 23.30
CA ALA A 172 -23.05 23.40 23.69
C ALA A 172 -23.06 23.61 25.21
N SER A 173 -23.21 22.55 26.01
CA SER A 173 -23.25 22.63 27.46
C SER A 173 -21.86 22.79 28.12
N ALA A 174 -20.77 22.55 27.39
CA ALA A 174 -19.40 22.60 27.92
C ALA A 174 -18.71 23.98 27.84
N LYS A 175 -19.38 25.02 27.33
CA LYS A 175 -18.81 26.39 27.23
C LYS A 175 -19.43 27.32 28.27
N GLY A 176 -19.04 27.12 29.53
CA GLY A 176 -19.48 27.95 30.65
C GLY A 176 -18.53 27.85 31.84
N HIS A 177 -17.24 28.16 31.64
CA HIS A 177 -16.36 28.47 32.76
C HIS A 177 -15.40 29.59 32.36
N ASP A 178 -15.79 30.79 32.79
CA ASP A 178 -15.03 32.03 32.67
C ASP A 178 -13.92 32.00 33.73
N VAL A 179 -12.74 31.49 33.36
CA VAL A 179 -11.56 31.53 34.23
C VAL A 179 -10.81 32.84 33.95
N LYS A 180 -10.99 33.80 34.85
CA LYS A 180 -10.08 34.96 34.97
C LYS A 180 -8.68 34.45 35.31
N VAL A 181 -7.73 34.68 34.41
CA VAL A 181 -6.31 34.39 34.64
C VAL A 181 -5.64 35.69 35.08
N ASP A 182 -5.42 35.80 36.39
CA ASP A 182 -4.43 36.71 36.94
C ASP A 182 -3.02 36.19 36.65
N LYS A 183 -2.15 37.13 36.29
CA LYS A 183 -0.74 36.94 35.96
C LYS A 183 0.06 36.80 37.25
N PRO A 184 0.96 35.80 37.36
CA PRO A 184 2.18 36.04 38.12
C PRO A 184 3.44 35.60 37.39
N ALA A 185 4.51 36.29 37.76
CA ALA A 185 5.87 36.10 37.30
C ALA A 185 6.57 34.96 38.06
N THR A 186 7.63 34.43 37.43
CA THR A 186 8.81 33.81 38.07
C THR A 186 8.60 32.48 38.79
N ALA A 187 9.12 31.40 38.22
CA ALA A 187 10.08 30.49 38.87
C ALA A 187 10.34 29.27 37.97
N GLN A 188 11.56 28.76 38.07
CA GLN A 188 12.04 27.54 37.45
C GLN A 188 11.25 26.34 37.96
N GLU A 189 10.73 25.50 37.06
CA GLU A 189 10.45 24.11 37.37
C GLU A 189 10.84 23.22 36.19
N VAL A 190 11.71 22.27 36.52
CA VAL A 190 12.13 21.12 35.74
C VAL A 190 10.94 20.17 35.65
N HIS A 191 10.41 19.93 34.44
CA HIS A 191 9.48 18.84 34.20
C HIS A 191 10.11 17.84 33.25
N GLU A 192 10.25 16.61 33.76
CA GLU A 192 10.59 15.42 33.01
C GLU A 192 9.45 15.10 32.03
N GLU A 193 9.78 14.96 30.75
CA GLU A 193 8.97 14.21 29.78
C GLU A 193 9.91 13.25 29.04
N GLU A 194 10.07 12.06 29.62
CA GLU A 194 10.31 10.85 28.83
C GLU A 194 8.96 10.40 28.27
N LYS A 195 8.77 10.53 26.96
CA LYS A 195 7.76 9.78 26.21
C LYS A 195 8.40 9.15 24.99
N ASP A 196 8.60 7.85 25.12
CA ASP A 196 8.40 6.80 24.13
C ASP A 196 8.94 7.06 22.72
N ALA A 197 10.17 6.54 22.56
CA ALA A 197 10.67 6.06 21.30
C ALA A 197 9.84 4.87 20.79
N ASP A 198 10.03 4.60 19.49
CA ASP A 198 9.69 3.35 18.81
C ASP A 198 8.24 3.20 18.34
N LYS A 199 7.90 3.95 17.28
CA LYS A 199 7.01 3.42 16.23
C LYS A 199 7.81 3.08 14.99
N GLU A 200 7.93 1.78 14.82
CA GLU A 200 8.49 1.06 13.68
C GLU A 200 7.92 1.62 12.37
N ASN A 201 8.81 2.07 11.51
CA ASN A 201 8.47 2.53 10.18
C ASN A 201 8.45 1.31 9.25
N GLU A 202 7.37 0.54 9.37
CA GLU A 202 7.10 -0.58 8.48
C GLU A 202 6.83 -0.09 7.05
N ASN A 203 7.76 -0.53 6.23
CA ASN A 203 7.89 -0.56 4.79
C ASN A 203 6.59 -0.86 4.00
N GLU A 204 5.68 0.11 3.87
CA GLU A 204 4.62 0.06 2.85
C GLU A 204 5.12 0.63 1.51
N ASN A 205 5.88 -0.15 0.74
CA ASN A 205 6.02 0.07 -0.70
C ASN A 205 6.07 -1.25 -1.47
N GLU A 206 5.14 -2.15 -1.16
CA GLU A 206 4.69 -3.19 -2.08
C GLU A 206 3.61 -2.62 -2.98
N LYS A 207 4.04 -1.79 -3.94
CA LYS A 207 3.24 -1.57 -5.13
C LYS A 207 3.50 -2.76 -6.02
N SER A 208 2.55 -3.69 -6.02
CA SER A 208 2.33 -4.78 -6.99
C SER A 208 3.07 -4.56 -8.32
N THR A 209 4.35 -4.94 -8.36
CA THR A 209 4.98 -5.36 -9.60
C THR A 209 4.61 -6.81 -9.68
N GLU A 210 3.64 -7.14 -10.54
CA GLU A 210 3.45 -8.51 -10.96
C GLU A 210 4.84 -9.10 -11.25
N PRO A 211 5.14 -10.32 -10.76
CA PRO A 211 6.39 -10.97 -11.10
C PRO A 211 6.41 -11.07 -12.61
N THR A 212 7.22 -10.24 -13.26
CA THR A 212 7.55 -10.41 -14.66
C THR A 212 8.11 -11.81 -14.77
N LEU A 213 7.29 -12.76 -15.21
CA LEU A 213 7.68 -14.14 -15.51
C LEU A 213 9.04 -14.05 -16.15
N GLY A 214 10.07 -14.57 -15.48
CA GLY A 214 11.46 -14.29 -15.80
C GLY A 214 11.77 -14.70 -17.23
N VAL A 215 11.59 -13.78 -18.17
CA VAL A 215 11.82 -14.02 -19.59
C VAL A 215 13.29 -14.38 -19.72
N ARG A 216 13.57 -15.65 -20.00
CA ARG A 216 14.92 -16.17 -20.18
C ARG A 216 15.59 -15.33 -21.28
N LYS A 217 16.86 -15.01 -21.12
CA LYS A 217 17.62 -14.24 -22.12
C LYS A 217 18.41 -15.22 -22.97
N GLU A 218 18.36 -15.05 -24.28
CA GLU A 218 19.15 -15.86 -25.23
C GLU A 218 20.15 -14.96 -25.94
N MET A 219 21.36 -15.49 -26.16
CA MET A 219 22.38 -14.82 -26.97
C MET A 219 22.04 -15.01 -28.46
N LYS A 220 21.96 -13.91 -29.19
CA LYS A 220 21.69 -13.87 -30.64
C LYS A 220 22.99 -13.91 -31.44
N LEU A 221 22.90 -14.18 -32.74
CA LEU A 221 24.07 -14.25 -33.63
C LEU A 221 24.83 -12.92 -33.69
N CYS A 222 24.13 -11.81 -33.49
CA CYS A 222 24.73 -10.48 -33.34
C CYS A 222 25.52 -10.27 -32.02
N GLY A 223 25.66 -11.29 -31.17
CA GLY A 223 26.39 -11.22 -29.88
C GLY A 223 25.63 -10.56 -28.73
N HIS A 224 24.37 -10.14 -28.94
CA HIS A 224 23.55 -9.46 -27.93
C HIS A 224 22.55 -10.41 -27.28
N PHE A 225 22.23 -10.17 -26.01
CA PHE A 225 21.15 -10.85 -25.30
C PHE A 225 19.79 -10.23 -25.66
N CYS A 226 18.82 -11.06 -26.00
CA CYS A 226 17.45 -10.66 -26.36
C CYS A 226 16.41 -11.61 -25.77
N CYS A 227 15.13 -11.24 -25.85
CA CYS A 227 14.02 -12.17 -25.58
C CYS A 227 14.08 -13.36 -26.56
N PRO A 228 13.72 -14.58 -26.13
CA PRO A 228 13.55 -15.73 -27.00
C PRO A 228 12.58 -15.34 -28.09
N SER A 229 13.07 -15.40 -29.31
CA SER A 229 12.38 -15.03 -30.54
C SER A 229 13.01 -15.86 -31.64
N SER A 230 12.26 -16.18 -32.68
CA SER A 230 12.80 -16.90 -33.85
C SER A 230 13.80 -16.07 -34.66
N LEU A 231 13.97 -14.78 -34.35
CA LEU A 231 14.88 -13.89 -35.02
C LEU A 231 16.35 -14.26 -34.74
N LYS A 232 17.16 -14.21 -35.81
CA LYS A 232 18.61 -14.44 -35.78
C LYS A 232 19.35 -13.33 -35.04
N ASP A 233 18.88 -12.10 -35.23
CA ASP A 233 19.42 -10.88 -34.61
C ASP A 233 18.51 -10.37 -33.48
N CYS A 234 19.05 -9.54 -32.59
CA CYS A 234 18.25 -8.90 -31.55
C CYS A 234 17.37 -7.78 -32.12
N CYS A 235 16.37 -7.32 -31.36
CA CYS A 235 15.47 -6.23 -31.78
C CYS A 235 16.23 -4.95 -32.19
N SER A 236 17.39 -4.68 -31.58
CA SER A 236 18.17 -3.49 -31.90
C SER A 236 19.01 -3.61 -33.17
N CYS A 237 19.48 -4.82 -33.51
CA CYS A 237 20.30 -5.06 -34.70
C CYS A 237 19.42 -5.28 -35.95
N SER A 238 18.24 -5.84 -35.77
CA SER A 238 17.25 -6.02 -36.85
C SER A 238 16.52 -4.72 -37.22
N ASP A 239 16.52 -3.70 -36.35
CA ASP A 239 15.88 -2.43 -36.64
C ASP A 239 16.76 -1.55 -37.55
N LEU A 240 16.41 -1.48 -38.83
CA LEU A 240 17.10 -0.67 -39.85
C LEU A 240 16.47 0.72 -40.07
N ARG A 241 15.50 1.13 -39.25
CA ARG A 241 14.85 2.44 -39.41
C ARG A 241 15.87 3.58 -39.25
N PRO A 242 15.76 4.67 -40.05
CA PRO A 242 16.63 5.84 -39.90
C PRO A 242 16.46 6.48 -38.52
N VAL A 243 17.52 7.08 -37.97
CA VAL A 243 17.45 7.77 -36.67
C VAL A 243 16.70 9.10 -36.87
N GLU A 244 15.46 9.16 -36.37
CA GLU A 244 14.60 10.35 -36.43
C GLU A 244 14.16 10.77 -35.02
N ASP A 245 13.69 12.02 -34.87
CA ASP A 245 13.24 12.61 -33.59
C ASP A 245 11.92 12.04 -33.06
N GLY A 246 11.31 11.09 -33.77
CA GLY A 246 10.13 10.36 -33.33
C GLY A 246 9.63 9.42 -34.42
N TYR A 247 9.00 8.33 -34.01
CA TYR A 247 8.31 7.41 -34.92
C TYR A 247 6.81 7.49 -34.67
N ASP A 248 6.05 7.24 -35.73
CA ASP A 248 4.60 7.13 -35.65
C ASP A 248 4.22 5.97 -34.71
N ASN A 249 3.33 6.27 -33.76
CA ASN A 249 2.73 5.32 -32.84
C ASN A 249 1.26 5.67 -32.67
N TYR A 250 0.41 4.67 -32.77
CA TYR A 250 -1.01 4.84 -32.51
C TYR A 250 -1.27 4.74 -31.00
N VAL A 251 -1.91 5.76 -30.45
CA VAL A 251 -2.32 5.81 -29.04
C VAL A 251 -3.84 5.84 -28.99
N ASP A 252 -4.45 4.84 -28.35
CA ASP A 252 -5.91 4.74 -28.23
C ASP A 252 -6.50 6.03 -27.62
N GLY A 253 -7.41 6.67 -28.38
CA GLY A 253 -8.04 7.93 -28.00
C GLY A 253 -7.28 9.21 -28.35
N GLU A 254 -6.01 9.12 -28.78
CA GLU A 254 -5.21 10.27 -29.25
C GLU A 254 -4.89 10.18 -30.75
N GLY A 255 -4.99 8.99 -31.35
CA GLY A 255 -4.70 8.75 -32.77
C GLY A 255 -3.21 8.55 -33.05
N LEU A 256 -2.79 8.86 -34.28
CA LEU A 256 -1.41 8.70 -34.72
C LEU A 256 -0.52 9.83 -34.17
N CYS A 257 0.44 9.49 -33.30
CA CYS A 257 1.34 10.43 -32.63
C CYS A 257 2.82 10.15 -32.98
N LYS A 258 3.59 11.20 -33.27
CA LYS A 258 5.06 11.14 -33.54
C LYS A 258 5.92 11.22 -32.28
N THR A 259 5.50 10.58 -31.19
CA THR A 259 6.16 10.71 -29.88
C THR A 259 6.91 9.45 -29.44
N ALA A 260 6.82 8.36 -30.21
CA ALA A 260 7.49 7.12 -29.84
C ALA A 260 8.99 7.19 -30.12
N ALA A 261 9.78 6.78 -29.14
CA ALA A 261 11.19 6.52 -29.35
C ALA A 261 11.38 5.27 -30.21
N ARG A 262 12.49 5.19 -30.96
CA ARG A 262 12.87 4.01 -31.77
C ARG A 262 12.69 2.69 -31.03
N ASP A 263 13.12 2.66 -29.78
CA ASP A 263 13.15 1.49 -28.92
C ASP A 263 11.82 1.20 -28.19
N ALA A 264 10.72 1.93 -28.46
CA ALA A 264 9.44 1.75 -27.78
C ALA A 264 8.91 0.30 -27.86
N TYR A 265 9.12 -0.33 -29.01
CA TYR A 265 8.69 -1.70 -29.34
C TYR A 265 9.78 -2.76 -29.21
N TYR A 266 10.97 -2.38 -28.72
CA TYR A 266 11.99 -3.38 -28.42
C TYR A 266 11.53 -4.24 -27.25
N CYS A 267 11.92 -5.52 -27.26
CA CYS A 267 11.67 -6.39 -26.12
C CYS A 267 12.27 -5.81 -24.83
N GLY A 268 11.79 -6.27 -23.66
CA GLY A 268 12.26 -5.75 -22.37
C GLY A 268 13.78 -5.80 -22.18
N VAL A 269 14.48 -6.74 -22.83
CA VAL A 269 15.94 -6.87 -22.77
C VAL A 269 16.66 -5.84 -23.64
N CYS A 270 16.16 -5.60 -24.86
CA CYS A 270 16.75 -4.64 -25.80
C CYS A 270 16.33 -3.19 -25.52
N ASN A 271 15.24 -2.98 -24.78
CA ASN A 271 14.73 -1.66 -24.41
C ASN A 271 15.49 -1.08 -23.20
N THR A 272 16.77 -0.75 -23.40
CA THR A 272 17.68 -0.31 -22.32
C THR A 272 17.27 1.00 -21.66
N LYS A 273 16.45 1.84 -22.32
CA LYS A 273 15.95 3.09 -21.75
C LYS A 273 14.92 2.89 -20.64
N LYS A 274 14.10 1.83 -20.70
CA LYS A 274 13.13 1.52 -19.63
C LYS A 274 13.84 1.15 -18.32
N ASP A 275 14.95 0.42 -18.42
CA ASP A 275 15.69 -0.05 -17.24
C ASP A 275 16.62 1.00 -16.66
N SER A 276 17.24 1.85 -17.49
CA SER A 276 18.10 2.95 -16.99
C SER A 276 17.32 3.99 -16.17
N LYS A 277 16.04 4.24 -16.49
CA LYS A 277 15.18 5.13 -15.68
C LYS A 277 14.79 4.48 -14.35
N LYS A 278 14.48 3.18 -14.33
CA LYS A 278 14.18 2.43 -13.10
C LYS A 278 15.41 2.37 -12.18
N SER A 279 16.59 2.07 -12.72
CA SER A 279 17.82 1.95 -11.92
C SER A 279 18.30 3.29 -11.34
N LYS A 280 18.18 4.41 -12.09
CA LYS A 280 18.46 5.76 -11.56
C LYS A 280 17.51 6.15 -10.43
N GLY A 281 16.22 5.81 -10.54
CA GLY A 281 15.25 6.04 -9.48
C GLY A 281 15.52 5.20 -8.23
N GLN A 282 15.87 3.92 -8.40
CA GLN A 282 16.21 3.01 -7.30
C GLN A 282 17.53 3.39 -6.61
N ARG A 283 18.57 3.79 -7.34
CA ARG A 283 19.82 4.31 -6.76
C ARG A 283 19.56 5.53 -5.89
N LYS A 284 18.83 6.54 -6.40
CA LYS A 284 18.46 7.72 -5.59
C LYS A 284 17.65 7.37 -4.33
N LYS A 285 16.78 6.35 -4.38
CA LYS A 285 16.05 5.86 -3.19
C LYS A 285 16.97 5.17 -2.19
N LYS A 286 17.89 4.30 -2.65
CA LYS A 286 18.89 3.64 -1.79
C LYS A 286 19.81 4.66 -1.12
N ASP A 287 20.31 5.64 -1.87
CA ASP A 287 21.17 6.71 -1.35
C ASP A 287 20.45 7.58 -0.31
N LYS A 288 19.14 7.83 -0.49
CA LYS A 288 18.34 8.56 0.51
C LYS A 288 18.10 7.71 1.77
N LYS A 289 17.90 6.40 1.63
CA LYS A 289 17.72 5.47 2.75
C LYS A 289 19.00 5.33 3.57
N SER A 290 20.15 5.15 2.92
CA SER A 290 21.45 5.06 3.60
C SER A 290 21.80 6.35 4.36
N LYS A 291 21.56 7.52 3.75
CA LYS A 291 21.72 8.81 4.46
C LYS A 291 20.86 8.91 5.71
N LYS A 292 19.59 8.46 5.66
CA LYS A 292 18.69 8.49 6.82
C LYS A 292 19.16 7.55 7.95
N ILE A 293 19.64 6.36 7.60
CA ILE A 293 20.17 5.39 8.57
C ILE A 293 21.39 5.98 9.28
N ASN A 294 22.34 6.54 8.53
CA ASN A 294 23.54 7.16 9.10
C ASN A 294 23.19 8.35 10.02
N THR A 295 22.19 9.16 9.67
CA THR A 295 21.73 10.27 10.55
C THR A 295 21.09 9.78 11.84
N VAL A 296 20.33 8.68 11.80
CA VAL A 296 19.72 8.11 13.03
C VAL A 296 20.80 7.53 13.94
N GLU A 297 21.81 6.86 13.36
CA GLU A 297 22.91 6.30 14.13
C GLU A 297 23.77 7.38 14.80
N THR A 298 24.07 8.48 14.09
CA THR A 298 24.81 9.61 14.69
C THR A 298 24.02 10.28 15.81
N LEU A 299 22.71 10.44 15.66
CA LEU A 299 21.84 10.98 16.73
C LEU A 299 21.81 10.06 17.96
N ARG A 300 21.77 8.73 17.77
CA ARG A 300 21.83 7.76 18.88
C ARG A 300 23.16 7.85 19.63
N LYS A 301 24.29 7.94 18.92
CA LYS A 301 25.63 8.13 19.53
C LYS A 301 25.71 9.44 20.33
N GLN A 302 25.20 10.55 19.78
CA GLN A 302 25.17 11.84 20.48
C GLN A 302 24.31 11.81 21.75
N LYS A 303 23.14 11.15 21.72
CA LYS A 303 22.30 10.97 22.91
C LYS A 303 23.01 10.12 23.98
N ALA A 304 23.65 9.02 23.59
CA ALA A 304 24.39 8.17 24.51
C ALA A 304 25.53 8.92 25.22
N GLU A 305 26.30 9.73 24.49
CA GLU A 305 27.36 10.56 25.06
C GLU A 305 26.82 11.65 26.01
N LYS A 306 25.69 12.29 25.67
CA LYS A 306 25.02 13.24 26.56
C LYS A 306 24.54 12.57 27.85
N ASN A 307 23.96 11.37 27.76
CA ASN A 307 23.49 10.61 28.92
C ASN A 307 24.66 10.17 29.82
N LYS A 308 25.78 9.71 29.23
CA LYS A 308 27.02 9.42 29.99
C LYS A 308 27.54 10.66 30.72
N ALA A 309 27.55 11.81 30.05
CA ALA A 309 27.99 13.07 30.65
C ALA A 309 27.05 13.53 31.79
N ALA A 310 25.74 13.36 31.63
CA ALA A 310 24.75 13.65 32.67
C ALA A 310 24.96 12.75 33.89
N LYS A 311 25.10 11.43 33.70
CA LYS A 311 25.36 10.47 34.79
C LYS A 311 26.63 10.83 35.57
N LYS A 312 27.73 11.15 34.88
CA LYS A 312 29.00 11.57 35.52
C LYS A 312 28.86 12.87 36.33
N LYS A 313 27.98 13.79 35.92
CA LYS A 313 27.69 15.02 36.69
C LYS A 313 26.92 14.71 37.98
N VAL A 314 25.94 13.80 37.91
CA VAL A 314 25.17 13.36 39.08
C VAL A 314 26.09 12.67 40.10
N GLU A 315 26.95 11.74 39.67
CA GLU A 315 27.92 11.05 40.53
C GLU A 315 28.87 12.03 41.24
N ARG A 316 29.37 13.06 40.51
CA ARG A 316 30.18 14.12 41.12
C ARG A 316 29.40 14.96 42.12
N GLY A 317 28.14 15.27 41.84
CA GLY A 317 27.28 16.03 42.76
C GLY A 317 27.01 15.27 44.06
N ILE A 318 26.82 13.96 43.98
CA ILE A 318 26.66 13.08 45.16
C ILE A 318 27.95 13.09 46.00
N ALA A 319 29.12 12.89 45.38
CA ALA A 319 30.39 12.85 46.08
C ALA A 319 30.77 14.17 46.81
N VAL A 320 30.31 15.31 46.31
CA VAL A 320 30.52 16.62 46.96
C VAL A 320 29.63 16.80 48.18
N ARG A 321 28.38 16.27 48.17
CA ARG A 321 27.46 16.38 49.32
C ARG A 321 27.83 15.50 50.51
N THR A 322 28.59 14.43 50.28
CA THR A 322 29.00 13.47 51.32
C THR A 322 30.30 13.84 52.04
N ARG A 323 30.88 15.02 51.75
CA ARG A 323 32.05 15.58 52.45
C ARG A 323 31.62 16.75 53.32
#